data_AF-A0A4Q3ITL5-F1
#
_entry.id   AF-A0A4Q3ITL5-F1
#
_cell.length_a   1.000
_cell.length_b   1.000
_cell.length_c   1.000
_cell.angle_alpha   90.00
_cell.angle_beta   90.00
_cell.angle_gamma   90.00
#
_symmetry.space_group_name_H-M   'P 1'
#
loop_
_entity.id
_entity.type
_entity.pdbx_description
1 polymer ?
#
loop_
_entity_poly.entity_id
_entity_poly.type
_entity_poly.pdbx_seq_one_letter_code
_entity_poly.pdbx_strand_id
1 'polypeptide(L)' 'MADTFDLTVIGSGPGGYVAAIRAAQLGMKVAVVEKWATHGGTCLNIGCIPSKALLHASELYAHASHGMESL' A
#
# COMPACT_ATOMS: atom_id res chain seq x y z
N MET A 1 -5.50 8.17 -30.51
CA MET A 1 -4.68 9.33 -30.14
C MET A 1 -4.21 9.10 -28.71
N ALA A 2 -2.96 9.40 -28.36
CA ALA A 2 -2.51 9.25 -26.98
C ALA A 2 -3.18 10.33 -26.11
N ASP A 3 -3.69 9.95 -24.95
CA ASP A 3 -4.21 10.91 -23.97
C ASP A 3 -3.06 11.74 -23.40
N THR A 4 -3.20 13.07 -23.40
CA THR A 4 -2.28 13.97 -22.71
C THR A 4 -2.62 13.99 -21.22
N PHE A 5 -1.61 13.89 -20.36
CA PHE A 5 -1.70 13.98 -18.90
C PHE A 5 -0.70 15.02 -18.39
N ASP A 6 -1.03 15.71 -17.31
CA ASP A 6 -0.13 16.68 -16.67
C ASP A 6 0.96 16.00 -15.83
N LEU A 7 0.66 14.79 -15.32
CA LEU A 7 1.59 13.95 -14.57
C LEU A 7 1.34 12.48 -14.86
N THR A 8 2.43 11.72 -15.07
CA THR A 8 2.39 10.24 -15.12
C THR A 8 3.23 9.68 -13.98
N VAL A 9 2.62 8.90 -13.10
CA VAL A 9 3.27 8.20 -11.99
C VAL A 9 3.50 6.74 -12.38
N ILE A 10 4.77 6.30 -12.36
CA ILE A 10 5.13 4.91 -12.64
C ILE A 10 5.35 4.19 -11.31
N GLY A 11 4.43 3.28 -10.98
CA GLY A 11 4.37 2.52 -9.74
C GLY A 11 3.27 3.03 -8.79
N SER A 12 2.47 2.11 -8.26
CA SER A 12 1.35 2.39 -7.35
C SER A 12 1.67 2.06 -5.88
N GLY A 13 2.94 2.10 -5.47
CA GLY A 13 3.32 1.99 -4.06
C GLY A 13 2.87 3.20 -3.23
N PRO A 14 3.10 3.21 -1.90
CA PRO A 14 2.70 4.31 -1.02
C PRO A 14 3.11 5.69 -1.52
N GLY A 15 4.35 5.85 -1.97
CA GLY A 15 4.80 7.13 -2.56
C GLY A 15 4.07 7.47 -3.87
N GLY A 16 3.82 6.48 -4.72
CA GLY A 16 3.20 6.66 -6.03
C GLY A 16 1.73 7.05 -5.94
N TYR A 17 0.89 6.25 -5.27
CA TYR A 17 -0.54 6.57 -5.19
C TYR A 17 -0.81 7.82 -4.36
N VAL A 18 -0.02 8.11 -3.32
CA VAL A 18 -0.18 9.36 -2.54
C VAL A 18 0.18 10.58 -3.39
N ALA A 19 1.28 10.53 -4.14
CA ALA A 19 1.65 11.60 -5.07
C ALA A 19 0.57 11.81 -6.15
N ALA A 20 0.05 10.72 -6.73
CA ALA A 20 -1.00 10.78 -7.74
C ALA A 20 -2.30 11.39 -7.19
N ILE A 21 -2.75 10.96 -6.01
CA ILE A 21 -3.93 11.53 -5.34
C ILE A 21 -3.71 13.01 -5.08
N ARG A 22 -2.53 13.39 -4.57
CA ARG A 22 -2.25 14.79 -4.25
C ARG A 22 -2.21 15.67 -5.51
N ALA A 23 -1.61 15.20 -6.59
CA ALA A 23 -1.60 15.91 -7.86
C ALA A 23 -3.02 16.08 -8.44
N ALA A 24 -3.85 15.03 -8.37
CA ALA A 24 -5.25 15.11 -8.79
C ALA A 24 -6.05 16.13 -7.95
N GLN A 25 -5.84 16.17 -6.63
CA GLN A 25 -6.45 17.19 -5.76
C GLN A 25 -6.02 18.63 -6.10
N LEU A 26 -4.84 18.81 -6.70
CA LEU A 26 -4.36 20.10 -7.18
C LEU A 26 -4.87 20.44 -8.60
N GLY A 27 -5.77 19.64 -9.16
CA GLY A 27 -6.43 19.89 -10.45
C GLY A 27 -5.71 19.32 -11.67
N MET A 28 -4.65 18.51 -11.47
CA MET A 28 -3.91 17.89 -12.57
C MET A 28 -4.66 16.66 -13.12
N LYS A 29 -4.62 16.44 -14.44
CA LYS A 29 -5.00 15.17 -15.06
C LYS A 29 -3.84 14.18 -14.91
N VAL A 30 -4.01 13.20 -14.03
CA VAL A 30 -2.92 12.26 -13.63
C VAL A 30 -3.15 10.86 -14.20
N ALA A 31 -2.10 10.26 -14.77
CA ALA A 31 -2.05 8.83 -15.07
C ALA A 31 -1.21 8.09 -14.03
N VAL A 32 -1.63 6.87 -13.65
CA VAL A 32 -0.84 5.95 -12.83
C VAL A 32 -0.64 4.66 -13.60
N VAL A 33 0.60 4.20 -13.69
CA VAL A 33 0.97 2.96 -14.37
C VAL A 33 1.50 1.96 -13.33
N GLU A 34 0.84 0.81 -13.23
CA GLU A 34 1.25 -0.29 -12.36
C GLU A 34 1.43 -1.56 -13.21
N LYS A 35 2.51 -2.30 -12.94
CA LYS A 35 2.80 -3.56 -13.63
C LYS A 35 2.13 -4.76 -12.95
N TRP A 36 1.84 -4.66 -11.66
CA TRP A 36 1.16 -5.71 -10.91
C TRP A 36 -0.35 -5.71 -11.17
N ALA A 37 -0.98 -6.87 -10.98
CA ALA A 37 -2.43 -7.01 -11.12
C ALA A 37 -3.22 -6.24 -10.05
N THR A 38 -2.57 -5.86 -8.94
CA THR A 38 -3.14 -5.11 -7.82
C THR A 38 -2.35 -3.84 -7.55
N HIS A 39 -3.02 -2.84 -6.96
CA HIS A 39 -2.41 -1.58 -6.55
C HIS A 39 -1.75 -1.68 -5.17
N GLY A 40 -1.01 -0.64 -4.77
CA GLY A 40 -0.48 -0.48 -3.40
C GLY A 40 0.98 -0.90 -3.23
N GLY A 41 1.59 -1.46 -4.28
CA GLY A 41 3.01 -1.81 -4.35
C GLY A 41 3.47 -2.74 -3.21
N THR A 42 4.77 -2.70 -2.90
CA THR A 42 5.40 -3.60 -1.93
C THR A 42 4.75 -3.55 -0.56
N CYS A 43 4.50 -2.35 -0.02
CA CYS A 43 4.05 -2.19 1.35
C CYS A 43 2.69 -2.85 1.62
N LEU A 44 1.74 -2.72 0.67
CA LEU A 44 0.43 -3.35 0.80
C LEU A 44 0.47 -4.85 0.49
N ASN A 45 1.12 -5.24 -0.61
CA ASN A 45 0.95 -6.59 -1.15
C ASN A 45 1.90 -7.63 -0.55
N ILE A 46 3.17 -7.28 -0.31
CA ILE A 46 4.23 -8.23 0.09
C ILE A 46 5.23 -7.63 1.08
N GLY A 47 4.80 -6.69 1.91
CA GLY A 47 5.68 -5.93 2.80
C GLY A 47 5.02 -5.61 4.13
N CYS A 48 4.85 -4.31 4.40
CA CYS A 48 4.38 -3.80 5.68
C CYS A 48 3.10 -4.47 6.18
N ILE A 49 2.04 -4.50 5.35
CA ILE A 49 0.73 -4.99 5.75
C ILE A 49 0.74 -6.49 6.05
N PRO A 50 1.20 -7.39 5.14
CA PRO A 50 1.22 -8.81 5.45
C PRO A 50 2.18 -9.16 6.58
N SER A 51 3.35 -8.49 6.69
CA SER A 51 4.27 -8.75 7.80
C SER A 51 3.68 -8.37 9.15
N LYS A 52 2.97 -7.25 9.25
CA LYS A 52 2.34 -6.81 10.50
C LYS A 52 1.10 -7.63 10.84
N ALA A 53 0.35 -8.11 9.85
CA ALA A 53 -0.74 -9.06 10.08
C ALA A 53 -0.23 -10.37 10.69
N LEU A 54 0.87 -10.92 10.14
CA LEU A 54 1.48 -12.15 10.65
C LEU A 54 2.10 -11.97 12.04
N LEU A 55 2.79 -10.84 12.27
CA LEU A 55 3.34 -10.53 13.59
C LEU A 55 2.24 -10.47 14.65
N HIS A 56 1.14 -9.76 14.37
CA HIS A 56 0.01 -9.67 15.29
C HIS A 56 -0.62 -11.04 15.57
N ALA A 57 -0.84 -11.86 14.54
CA ALA A 57 -1.37 -13.21 14.72
C ALA A 57 -0.44 -14.09 15.57
N SER A 58 0.87 -13.99 15.35
CA SER A 58 1.87 -14.76 16.11
C SER A 58 1.95 -14.32 17.58
N GLU A 59 1.80 -13.03 17.84
CA GLU A 59 1.77 -12.46 19.19
C GLU A 59 0.54 -12.95 19.97
N LEU A 60 -0.65 -12.91 19.34
CA LEU A 60 -1.87 -13.47 19.92
C LEU A 60 -1.75 -14.96 20.23
N TYR A 61 -1.15 -15.73 19.33
CA TYR A 61 -0.91 -17.16 19.57
C TYR A 61 0.05 -17.39 20.74
N ALA A 62 1.11 -16.60 20.84
CA ALA A 62 2.05 -16.66 21.96
C ALA A 62 1.38 -16.32 23.29
N HIS A 63 0.55 -15.27 23.35
CA HIS A 63 -0.24 -14.92 24.54
C HIS A 63 -1.21 -16.03 24.95
N ALA A 64 -1.91 -16.64 23.98
CA ALA A 64 -2.80 -17.77 24.27
C ALA A 64 -2.05 -19.00 24.79
N SER A 65 -0.78 -19.20 24.37
CA SER A 65 0.04 -20.37 24.73
C SER A 65 0.78 -20.21 26.07
N HIS A 66 1.14 -18.98 26.45
CA HIS A 66 1.95 -18.70 27.65
C HIS A 66 1.15 -18.14 28.84
N GLY A 67 -0.18 -18.14 28.76
CA GLY A 67 -1.07 -17.55 29.77
C GLY A 67 -1.38 -16.10 29.41
N MET A 68 -2.67 -15.74 29.47
CA MET A 68 -3.18 -14.41 29.12
C MET A 68 -2.85 -13.34 30.18
N GLU A 69 -1.74 -13.45 30.89
CA GLU A 69 -1.41 -12.61 32.06
C GLU A 69 -1.11 -11.13 31.71
N SER A 70 -1.09 -10.78 30.42
CA SER A 70 -0.81 -9.41 29.96
C SER A 70 -1.78 -8.87 28.88
N LEU A 71 -2.96 -9.47 28.73
CA LEU A 71 -4.08 -8.85 28.00
C LEU A 71 -5.01 -8.14 28.99
#